data_AF-A0A9P7JFC1-F1
#
_entry.id   AF-A0A9P7JFC1-F1
#
_cell.length_a   1.000
_cell.length_b   1.000
_cell.length_c   1.000
_cell.angle_alpha   90.00
_cell.angle_beta   90.00
_cell.angle_gamma   90.00
#
_symmetry.space_group_name_H-M   'P 1'
#
loop_
_entity.id
_entity.type
_entity.pdbx_description
1 polymer ?
#
loop_
_entity_poly.entity_id
_entity_poly.type
_entity_poly.pdbx_seq_one_letter_code
_entity_poly.pdbx_strand_id
1 'polypeptide(L)' 'MIVGPLGTGKTNSWQVLLAMLERLDGIEGIPYVIDPKAMHKDTLYNTLNPTTHEWNDGLFTYILCKIVNDVCGESSKRHW' A
#
# COMPACT_ATOMS: atom_id res chain seq x y z
N MET A 1 -2.73 -9.38 9.41
CA MET A 1 -1.38 -9.93 9.17
C MET A 1 -1.51 -11.43 8.91
N ILE A 2 -1.09 -11.90 7.73
CA ILE A 2 -1.16 -13.31 7.34
C ILE A 2 0.19 -13.96 7.66
N VAL A 3 0.21 -14.97 8.54
CA VAL A 3 1.45 -15.60 9.03
C VAL A 3 1.44 -17.09 8.66
N GLY A 4 2.59 -17.62 8.26
CA GLY A 4 2.77 -19.04 8.01
C GLY A 4 4.04 -19.37 7.21
N PRO A 5 4.44 -20.65 7.17
CA PRO A 5 5.64 -21.12 6.45
C PRO A 5 5.68 -20.71 4.96
N LEU A 6 6.86 -20.72 4.36
CA LEU A 6 7.00 -20.47 2.91
C LEU A 6 6.17 -21.49 2.10
N GLY A 7 5.60 -21.04 0.98
CA GLY A 7 4.83 -21.93 0.08
C GLY A 7 3.39 -22.28 0.53
N THR A 8 2.89 -21.76 1.66
CA THR A 8 1.53 -22.06 2.14
C THR A 8 0.40 -21.27 1.44
N GLY A 9 0.66 -20.67 0.27
CA GLY A 9 -0.38 -19.99 -0.51
C GLY A 9 -0.84 -18.62 0.00
N LYS A 10 -0.21 -18.05 1.04
CA LYS A 10 -0.59 -16.74 1.63
C LYS A 10 -0.83 -15.64 0.59
N THR A 11 0.07 -15.53 -0.38
CA THR A 11 -0.03 -14.54 -1.46
C THR A 11 -1.26 -14.77 -2.33
N ASN A 12 -1.47 -16.02 -2.76
CA ASN A 12 -2.62 -16.40 -3.56
C ASN A 12 -3.94 -16.20 -2.79
N SER A 13 -3.97 -16.46 -1.48
CA SER A 13 -5.18 -16.34 -0.67
C SER A 13 -5.76 -14.93 -0.70
N TRP A 14 -4.95 -13.90 -0.48
CA TRP A 14 -5.45 -12.51 -0.51
C TRP A 14 -5.71 -12.02 -1.93
N GLN A 15 -4.94 -12.47 -2.93
CA GLN A 15 -5.18 -12.13 -4.33
C GLN A 15 -6.52 -12.67 -4.83
N VAL A 16 -6.85 -13.92 -4.50
CA VAL A 16 -8.14 -14.53 -4.85
C VAL A 16 -9.28 -13.83 -4.12
N LEU A 17 -9.09 -13.48 -2.84
CA LEU A 17 -10.08 -12.73 -2.07
C LEU A 17 -10.35 -11.36 -2.72
N LEU A 18 -9.31 -10.62 -3.11
CA LEU A 18 -9.47 -9.31 -3.74
C LEU A 18 -10.21 -9.40 -5.08
N ALA A 19 -9.86 -10.38 -5.92
CA ALA A 19 -10.52 -10.62 -7.20
C ALA A 19 -12.00 -11.04 -7.03
N MET A 20 -12.32 -11.81 -5.99
CA MET A 20 -13.71 -12.17 -5.68
C MET A 20 -14.52 -10.98 -5.18
N LEU A 21 -13.92 -10.15 -4.33
CA LEU A 21 -14.53 -8.94 -3.81
C LEU A 21 -14.85 -7.94 -4.92
N GLU A 22 -13.95 -7.77 -5.90
CA GLU A 22 -14.20 -6.94 -7.08
C GLU A 22 -15.40 -7.45 -7.89
N ARG A 23 -15.54 -8.77 -8.04
CA ARG A 23 -16.69 -9.38 -8.75
C ARG A 23 -18.00 -9.27 -7.98
N LEU A 24 -17.96 -9.31 -6.65
CA LEU A 24 -19.15 -9.26 -5.79
C LEU A 24 -19.70 -7.84 -5.68
N ASP A 25 -18.82 -6.88 -5.38
CA ASP A 25 -19.22 -5.50 -5.09
C ASP A 25 -19.17 -4.60 -6.34
N GLY A 26 -18.47 -5.04 -7.40
CA GLY A 26 -18.19 -4.22 -8.59
C GLY A 26 -17.15 -3.12 -8.37
N ILE A 27 -16.45 -3.13 -7.23
CA ILE A 27 -15.47 -2.13 -6.83
C ILE A 27 -14.05 -2.65 -7.14
N GLU A 28 -13.30 -1.91 -7.94
CA GLU A 28 -11.91 -2.26 -8.28
C GLU A 28 -11.02 -2.33 -7.04
N GLY A 29 -10.28 -3.43 -6.89
CA GLY A 29 -9.34 -3.64 -5.80
C GLY A 29 -7.89 -3.33 -6.21
N ILE A 30 -7.25 -2.38 -5.55
CA ILE A 30 -5.85 -1.99 -5.81
C ILE A 30 -4.96 -2.39 -4.63
N PRO A 31 -4.12 -3.42 -4.77
CA PRO A 31 -3.15 -3.81 -3.75
C PRO A 31 -1.79 -3.11 -3.94
N TYR A 32 -1.22 -2.61 -2.85
CA TYR A 32 0.12 -2.02 -2.77
C TYR A 32 1.07 -2.96 -2.02
N VAL A 33 1.86 -3.75 -2.76
CA VAL A 33 2.81 -4.68 -2.16
C VAL A 33 4.14 -3.98 -1.91
N ILE A 34 4.50 -3.85 -0.63
CA ILE A 34 5.75 -3.23 -0.20
C ILE A 34 6.58 -4.26 0.58
N ASP A 35 7.85 -4.44 0.22
CA ASP A 35 8.83 -5.10 1.09
C ASP A 35 9.50 -4.06 2.00
N PRO A 36 9.11 -3.96 3.27
CA PRO A 36 9.60 -2.92 4.16
C PRO A 36 11.07 -3.10 4.55
N LYS A 37 11.64 -4.30 4.38
CA LYS A 37 13.03 -4.59 4.74
C LYS A 37 14.00 -4.43 3.57
N ALA A 38 13.49 -4.35 2.34
CA ALA A 38 14.29 -4.02 1.17
C ALA A 38 14.70 -2.53 1.11
N MET A 39 14.09 -1.68 1.95
CA MET A 39 14.30 -0.23 1.97
C MET A 39 14.74 0.27 3.34
N HIS A 40 15.40 1.43 3.38
CA HIS A 40 15.70 2.12 4.63
C HIS A 40 14.42 2.75 5.22
N LYS A 41 14.37 2.83 6.56
CA LYS A 41 13.24 3.40 7.31
C LYS A 41 12.87 4.81 6.82
N ASP A 42 13.89 5.60 6.55
CA ASP A 42 13.81 7.00 6.13
C ASP A 42 13.14 7.16 4.76
N THR A 43 13.42 6.22 3.84
CA THR A 43 12.79 6.16 2.51
C THR A 43 11.40 5.52 2.51
N LEU A 44 11.10 4.67 3.50
CA LEU A 44 9.81 4.00 3.60
C LEU A 44 8.74 4.93 4.19
N TYR A 45 9.07 5.64 5.27
CA TYR A 45 8.12 6.46 6.01
C TYR A 45 8.21 7.92 5.61
N ASN A 46 9.04 8.71 6.29
CA ASN A 46 9.29 10.12 6.01
C ASN A 46 10.65 10.48 6.59
N THR A 47 11.28 11.50 6.02
CA THR A 47 12.52 12.06 6.55
C THR A 47 12.38 13.57 6.68
N LEU A 48 12.73 14.11 7.85
CA LEU A 48 12.85 15.54 8.06
C LEU A 48 14.31 15.94 7.85
N ASN A 49 14.56 16.82 6.89
CA ASN A 49 15.91 17.37 6.69
C ASN A 49 16.24 18.32 7.87
N PRO A 50 17.28 18.04 8.67
CA PRO A 50 17.58 18.82 9.87
C PRO A 50 18.12 20.23 9.56
N THR A 51 18.59 20.49 8.35
CA THR A 51 19.14 21.79 7.95
C THR A 51 18.09 22.67 7.27
N THR A 52 17.31 22.11 6.35
CA THR A 52 16.28 22.86 5.61
C THR A 52 14.91 22.84 6.29
N HIS A 53 14.72 21.97 7.29
CA HIS A 53 13.42 21.69 7.91
C HIS A 53 12.36 21.22 6.90
N GLU A 54 12.77 20.73 5.73
CA GLU A 54 11.88 20.20 4.72
C GLU A 54 11.44 18.78 5.09
N TRP A 55 10.14 18.55 5.01
CA TRP A 55 9.54 17.24 5.16
C TRP A 55 9.54 16.53 3.81
N ASN A 56 10.24 15.40 3.74
CA ASN A 56 10.27 14.54 2.57
C ASN A 56 9.42 13.30 2.83
N ASP A 57 8.41 13.12 1.98
CA ASP A 57 7.54 11.95 2.05
C ASP A 57 8.29 10.70 1.58
N GLY A 58 8.21 9.62 2.36
CA GLY A 58 8.65 8.30 1.95
C GLY A 58 7.57 7.55 1.18
N LEU A 59 7.91 6.35 0.69
CA LEU A 59 7.04 5.58 -0.22
C LEU A 59 5.65 5.32 0.36
N PHE A 60 5.57 4.90 1.63
CA PHE A 60 4.30 4.57 2.28
C PHE A 60 3.42 5.82 2.46
N THR A 61 4.01 6.91 2.94
CA THR A 61 3.27 8.16 3.13
C THR A 61 2.84 8.77 1.81
N TYR A 62 3.67 8.70 0.77
CA TYR A 62 3.31 9.13 -0.58
C TYR A 62 2.09 8.38 -1.12
N ILE A 63 2.04 7.04 -0.99
CA ILE A 63 0.90 6.24 -1.42
C ILE A 63 -0.38 6.65 -0.67
N LEU A 64 -0.30 6.84 0.65
CA LEU A 64 -1.45 7.29 1.45
C LEU A 64 -1.94 8.68 1.03
N CYS A 65 -1.03 9.65 0.87
CA CYS A 65 -1.37 10.98 0.40
C CYS A 65 -2.05 10.94 -0.97
N LYS A 66 -1.59 10.08 -1.87
CA LYS A 66 -2.23 9.90 -3.18
C LYS A 66 -3.68 9.43 -3.06
N ILE A 67 -3.95 8.45 -2.19
CA ILE A 67 -5.30 7.93 -1.96
C ILE A 67 -6.20 9.01 -1.35
N VAL A 68 -5.70 9.74 -0.35
CA VAL A 68 -6.46 10.79 0.35
C VAL A 68 -6.76 11.99 -0.55
N ASN A 69 -5.81 12.35 -1.42
CA ASN A 69 -5.98 13.48 -2.34
C ASN A 69 -6.96 13.19 -3.48
N ASP A 70 -7.32 11.91 -3.71
CA ASP A 70 -8.38 11.47 -4.62
C ASP A 70 -8.35 12.11 -6.03
N VAL A 71 -7.14 12.32 -6.56
CA VAL A 71 -6.94 13.05 -7.82
C VAL A 71 -7.41 12.22 -9.03
N CYS A 72 -7.43 10.90 -8.90
CA CYS A 72 -7.83 9.96 -9.96
C CYS A 72 -9.06 9.12 -9.57
N GLY A 73 -9.85 9.54 -8.58
CA GLY A 73 -11.03 8.81 -8.13
C GLY A 73 -10.70 7.57 -7.28
N GLU A 74 -9.57 7.59 -6.58
CA GLU A 74 -9.20 6.60 -5.56
C GLU A 74 -10.33 6.35 -4.54
N SER A 75 -11.13 7.35 -4.16
CA SER A 75 -12.24 7.19 -3.19
C SER A 75 -13.29 6.15 -3.60
N SER A 76 -13.42 5.89 -4.90
CA SER A 76 -14.35 4.89 -5.44
C SER A 76 -13.80 3.46 -5.43
N LYS A 77 -12.52 3.27 -5.08
CA LYS A 77 -11.80 2.00 -5.19
C LYS A 77 -11.45 1.44 -3.82
N ARG A 78 -11.18 0.13 -3.79
CA ARG A 78 -10.76 -0.58 -2.57
C ARG A 78 -9.24 -0.69 -2.55
N HIS A 79 -8.59 0.00 -1.62
CA HIS A 79 -7.13 0.04 -1.49
C HIS A 79 -6.62 -0.92 -0.40
N TRP A 80 -5.68 -1.80 -0.73
CA TRP A 80 -5.08 -2.78 0.19
C TRP A 80 -3.56 -2.63 0.30
#